data_AF-A0A1Y1KMG0-F1
#
_entry.id   AF-A0A1Y1KMG0-F1
#
_cell.length_a   1.000
_cell.length_b   1.000
_cell.length_c   1.000
_cell.angle_alpha   90.00
_cell.angle_beta   90.00
_cell.angle_gamma   90.00
#
_symmetry.space_group_name_H-M   'P 1'
#
loop_
_entity.id
_entity.type
_entity.pdbx_description
1 polymer ?
#
loop_
_entity_poly.entity_id
_entity_poly.type
_entity_poly.pdbx_seq_one_letter_code
_entity_poly.pdbx_strand_id
1 'polypeptide(L)'
;MQFDPGDGINPRTGELEPEMELKLTVMDIYNCRLTQRVDRKKVIFEHDLLEYRENTKIEKKRSKDEKDMLQKAKPFARIMNHKDFEDFNQGIIDEQNLRQ
;
A
#
# COMPACT_ATOMS: atom_id res chain seq x y z
N MET A 1 -19.33 16.04 20.11
CA MET A 1 -20.53 15.59 19.39
C MET A 1 -20.96 14.29 20.03
N GLN A 2 -22.11 14.29 20.68
CA GLN A 2 -22.73 13.09 21.22
C GLN A 2 -23.76 12.66 20.16
N PHE A 3 -23.59 11.48 19.59
CA PHE A 3 -24.54 10.90 18.64
C PHE A 3 -25.45 9.99 19.44
N ASP A 4 -26.76 10.25 19.38
CA ASP A 4 -27.74 9.40 20.03
C ASP A 4 -28.20 8.29 19.06
N PRO A 5 -28.46 7.05 19.54
CA PRO A 5 -28.97 5.98 18.69
C PRO A 5 -30.28 6.40 18.01
N GLY A 6 -30.26 6.49 16.67
CA GLY A 6 -31.41 6.92 15.85
C GLY A 6 -31.22 8.27 15.16
N ASP A 7 -30.15 9.02 15.45
CA ASP A 7 -29.83 10.26 14.76
C ASP A 7 -29.61 10.04 13.25
N GLY A 8 -30.27 10.86 12.42
CA GLY A 8 -30.15 10.81 10.97
C GLY A 8 -31.04 9.77 10.27
N ILE A 9 -31.93 9.08 10.99
CA ILE A 9 -32.96 8.23 10.42
C ILE A 9 -34.25 9.04 10.29
N ASN A 10 -34.85 9.04 9.10
CA ASN A 10 -36.14 9.68 8.86
C ASN A 10 -37.24 8.91 9.63
N PRO A 11 -37.98 9.56 10.53
CA PRO A 11 -38.98 8.88 11.38
C PRO A 11 -40.21 8.38 10.60
N ARG A 12 -40.40 8.81 9.35
CA ARG A 12 -41.54 8.40 8.50
C ARG A 12 -41.18 7.29 7.52
N THR A 13 -39.98 7.30 6.96
CA THR A 13 -39.54 6.31 5.96
C THR A 13 -38.65 5.23 6.57
N GLY A 14 -38.02 5.49 7.73
CA GLY A 14 -37.04 4.59 8.35
C GLY A 14 -35.70 4.56 7.63
N GLU A 15 -35.52 5.37 6.59
CA GLU A 15 -34.30 5.47 5.80
C GLU A 15 -33.37 6.54 6.36
N LEU A 16 -32.08 6.43 6.02
CA LEU A 16 -31.10 7.43 6.39
C LEU A 16 -31.35 8.73 5.60
N GLU A 17 -31.31 9.87 6.28
CA GLU A 17 -31.42 11.17 5.62
C GLU A 17 -30.24 11.38 4.65
N PRO A 18 -30.48 11.91 3.43
CA PRO A 18 -29.43 12.10 2.44
C PRO A 18 -28.23 12.93 2.93
N GLU A 19 -28.46 13.89 3.83
CA GLU A 19 -27.38 14.68 4.45
C GLU A 19 -26.49 13.81 5.36
N MET A 20 -27.09 12.87 6.11
CA MET A 20 -26.34 11.95 6.96
C MET A 20 -25.54 10.97 6.12
N GLU A 21 -26.14 10.43 5.05
CA GLU A 21 -25.46 9.56 4.08
C GLU A 21 -24.22 10.25 3.47
N LEU A 22 -24.37 11.52 3.07
CA LEU A 22 -23.27 12.31 2.55
C LEU A 22 -22.16 12.50 3.59
N LYS A 23 -22.49 12.82 4.84
CA LYS A 23 -21.51 12.99 5.92
C LYS A 23 -20.73 11.70 6.19
N LEU A 24 -21.41 10.57 6.26
CA LEU A 24 -20.78 9.26 6.42
C LEU A 24 -19.85 8.95 5.24
N THR A 25 -20.32 9.18 4.01
CA THR A 25 -19.51 9.00 2.80
C THR A 25 -18.23 9.85 2.82
N VAL A 26 -18.31 11.11 3.24
CA VAL A 26 -17.14 11.99 3.38
C VAL A 26 -16.17 11.46 4.43
N MET A 27 -16.68 11.00 5.58
CA MET A 27 -15.85 10.39 6.63
C MET A 27 -15.17 9.11 6.15
N ASP A 28 -15.85 8.26 5.41
CA ASP A 28 -15.29 7.03 4.85
C ASP A 28 -14.18 7.32 3.85
N ILE A 29 -14.37 8.31 2.97
CA ILE A 29 -13.33 8.78 2.04
C ILE A 29 -12.12 9.27 2.84
N TYR A 30 -12.32 10.06 3.89
CA TYR A 30 -11.24 10.55 4.73
C TYR A 30 -10.48 9.41 5.41
N ASN A 31 -11.20 8.50 6.06
CA ASN A 31 -10.62 7.36 6.77
C ASN A 31 -9.87 6.42 5.82
N CYS A 32 -10.41 6.15 4.63
CA CYS A 32 -9.72 5.38 3.59
C CYS A 32 -8.38 6.02 3.23
N ARG A 33 -8.32 7.35 3.05
CA ARG A 33 -7.06 8.07 2.78
C ARG A 33 -6.08 8.02 3.96
N LEU A 34 -6.61 8.05 5.20
CA LEU A 34 -5.79 7.94 6.41
C LEU A 34 -5.17 6.54 6.53
N THR A 35 -5.95 5.48 6.31
CA THR A 35 -5.49 4.09 6.26
C THR A 35 -4.41 3.90 5.20
N GLN A 36 -4.65 4.36 3.97
CA GLN A 36 -3.64 4.32 2.90
C GLN A 36 -2.34 5.06 3.23
N ARG A 37 -2.38 6.09 4.10
CA ARG A 37 -1.17 6.79 4.55
C ARG A 37 -0.40 5.95 5.55
N VAL A 38 -1.10 5.28 6.47
CA VAL A 38 -0.49 4.36 7.43
C VAL A 38 0.13 3.17 6.70
N ASP A 39 -0.57 2.57 5.74
CA ASP A 39 -0.05 1.42 5.00
C ASP A 39 1.17 1.78 4.16
N ARG A 40 1.19 2.97 3.54
CA ARG A 40 2.40 3.47 2.86
C ARG A 40 3.59 3.63 3.79
N LYS A 41 3.37 4.07 5.04
CA LYS A 41 4.45 4.12 6.05
C LYS A 41 4.93 2.73 6.42
N LYS A 42 4.02 1.77 6.62
CA LYS A 42 4.39 0.38 6.93
C LYS A 42 5.32 -0.20 5.87
N VAL A 43 5.00 -0.03 4.58
CA VAL A 43 5.84 -0.52 3.47
C VAL A 43 7.26 0.08 3.51
N ILE A 44 7.42 1.34 3.89
CA ILE A 44 8.74 1.99 4.00
C ILE A 44 9.62 1.29 5.03
N PHE A 45 9.05 0.95 6.18
CA PHE A 45 9.78 0.29 7.27
C PHE A 45 9.91 -1.21 7.05
N GLU A 46 8.87 -1.88 6.54
CA GLU A 46 8.89 -3.32 6.21
C GLU A 46 10.05 -3.67 5.27
N HIS A 47 10.34 -2.80 4.29
CA HIS A 47 11.36 -3.07 3.27
C HIS A 47 12.65 -2.26 3.46
N ASP A 48 12.91 -1.73 4.66
CA ASP A 48 14.13 -0.98 4.98
C ASP A 48 14.48 0.12 3.95
N LEU A 49 13.46 0.81 3.43
CA LEU A 49 13.65 1.79 2.35
C LEU A 49 14.40 3.05 2.79
N LEU A 50 14.58 3.22 4.10
CA LEU A 50 15.36 4.30 4.70
C LEU A 50 16.87 3.98 4.77
N GLU A 51 17.28 2.75 4.51
CA GLU A 51 18.69 2.33 4.47
C GLU A 51 19.37 2.75 3.16
N TYR A 52 19.42 4.07 2.90
CA TYR A 52 19.85 4.63 1.62
C TYR A 52 21.24 4.17 1.17
N ARG A 53 22.19 4.04 2.10
CA ARG A 53 23.57 3.64 1.79
C ARG A 53 23.64 2.19 1.33
N GLU A 54 22.96 1.28 2.03
CA GLU A 54 22.96 -0.14 1.67
C GLU A 54 22.13 -0.37 0.40
N ASN A 55 20.96 0.26 0.28
CA ASN A 55 20.12 0.21 -0.92
C ASN A 55 20.87 0.69 -2.16
N THR A 56 21.67 1.77 -2.04
CA THR A 56 22.50 2.27 -3.16
C THR A 56 23.62 1.30 -3.52
N LYS A 57 24.25 0.63 -2.54
CA LYS A 57 25.30 -0.36 -2.81
C LYS A 57 24.73 -1.58 -3.54
N ILE A 58 23.58 -2.08 -3.09
CA ILE A 58 22.89 -3.22 -3.73
C ILE A 58 22.55 -2.85 -5.17
N GLU A 59 21.96 -1.68 -5.39
CA GLU A 59 21.61 -1.23 -6.73
C GLU A 59 22.84 -1.07 -7.64
N LYS A 60 23.99 -0.60 -7.12
CA LYS A 60 25.22 -0.50 -7.91
C LYS A 60 25.78 -1.84 -8.37
N LYS A 61 25.47 -2.94 -7.69
CA LYS A 61 25.92 -4.30 -8.06
C LYS A 61 25.12 -4.91 -9.21
N ARG A 62 23.92 -4.39 -9.48
CA ARG A 62 23.00 -4.94 -10.49
C ARG A 62 23.32 -4.43 -11.89
N SER A 63 23.09 -5.28 -12.88
CA SER A 63 23.14 -4.91 -14.30
C SER A 63 22.00 -3.95 -14.65
N LYS A 64 22.06 -3.32 -15.83
CA LYS A 64 20.98 -2.42 -16.28
C LYS A 64 19.66 -3.18 -16.46
N ASP A 65 19.72 -4.37 -17.03
CA ASP A 65 18.53 -5.16 -17.33
C ASP A 65 17.86 -5.68 -16.05
N GLU A 66 18.64 -6.10 -15.06
CA GLU A 66 18.14 -6.49 -13.73
C GLU A 66 17.42 -5.32 -13.05
N LYS A 67 17.99 -4.11 -13.12
CA LYS A 67 17.34 -2.90 -12.53
C LYS A 67 16.01 -2.60 -13.16
N ASP A 68 15.95 -2.60 -14.49
CA ASP A 68 14.73 -2.31 -15.23
C ASP A 68 13.64 -3.35 -14.94
N MET A 69 14.04 -4.61 -14.72
CA MET A 69 13.12 -5.68 -14.33
C MET A 69 12.62 -5.52 -12.89
N LEU A 70 13.52 -5.34 -11.92
CA LEU A 70 13.15 -5.16 -10.51
C LEU A 70 12.36 -3.87 -10.25
N GLN A 71 12.57 -2.83 -11.05
CA GLN A 71 11.77 -1.61 -10.99
C GLN A 71 10.28 -1.90 -11.27
N LYS A 72 9.99 -2.85 -12.17
CA LYS A 72 8.61 -3.31 -12.45
C LYS A 72 8.04 -4.16 -11.32
N ALA A 73 8.89 -4.80 -10.52
CA ALA A 73 8.49 -5.61 -9.37
C ALA A 73 8.12 -4.76 -8.12
N LYS A 74 8.62 -3.52 -8.00
CA LYS A 74 8.37 -2.64 -6.83
C LYS A 74 6.90 -2.51 -6.38
N PRO A 75 5.88 -2.49 -7.26
CA PRO A 75 4.49 -2.45 -6.80
C PRO A 75 4.09 -3.62 -5.90
N PHE A 76 4.69 -4.80 -6.07
CA PHE A 76 4.38 -5.99 -5.29
C PHE A 76 4.87 -5.91 -3.84
N ALA A 77 5.86 -5.06 -3.54
CA ALA A 77 6.31 -4.79 -2.16
C ALA A 77 5.19 -4.27 -1.25
N ARG A 78 4.09 -3.73 -1.82
CA ARG A 78 2.94 -3.25 -1.05
C ARG A 78 2.07 -4.36 -0.46
N ILE A 79 2.15 -5.57 -1.02
CA ILE A 79 1.30 -6.71 -0.65
C ILE A 79 2.11 -7.91 -0.13
N MET A 80 3.44 -7.80 -0.12
CA MET A 80 4.36 -8.83 0.35
C MET A 80 5.10 -8.33 1.58
N ASN A 81 5.42 -9.25 2.50
CA ASN A 81 6.40 -8.98 3.55
C ASN A 81 7.81 -8.87 2.95
N HIS A 82 8.77 -8.41 3.76
CA HIS A 82 10.15 -8.22 3.34
C HIS A 82 10.74 -9.46 2.65
N LYS A 83 10.69 -10.60 3.35
CA LYS A 83 11.30 -11.85 2.90
C LYS A 83 10.70 -12.34 1.59
N ASP A 84 9.38 -12.37 1.49
CA ASP A 84 8.69 -12.85 0.30
C ASP A 84 9.00 -11.96 -0.91
N PHE A 85 9.14 -10.64 -0.69
CA PHE A 85 9.51 -9.72 -1.75
C PHE A 85 10.97 -9.91 -2.21
N GLU A 86 11.90 -10.16 -1.28
CA GLU A 86 13.29 -10.50 -1.62
C GLU A 86 13.37 -11.81 -2.40
N ASP A 87 12.71 -12.87 -1.93
CA ASP A 87 12.66 -14.18 -2.59
C ASP A 87 12.03 -14.06 -3.98
N PHE A 88 10.97 -13.26 -4.14
CA PHE A 88 10.35 -12.98 -5.43
C PHE A 88 11.29 -12.27 -6.40
N ASN A 89 12.02 -11.25 -5.94
CA ASN A 89 12.99 -10.54 -6.75
C ASN A 89 14.15 -11.44 -7.16
N GLN A 90 14.65 -12.28 -6.24
CA GLN A 90 15.72 -13.24 -6.55
C GLN A 90 15.26 -14.26 -7.58
N GLY A 91 14.05 -14.80 -7.44
CA GLY A 91 13.48 -15.73 -8.41
C GLY A 91 13.34 -15.13 -9.82
N ILE A 92 12.97 -13.84 -9.93
CA ILE A 92 12.94 -13.15 -11.23
C ILE A 92 14.35 -13.05 -11.85
N ILE A 93 15.35 -12.71 -11.05
CA ILE A 93 16.73 -12.59 -11.52
C ILE A 93 17.26 -13.95 -11.96
N ASP A 94 17.03 -15.00 -11.16
CA ASP A 94 17.45 -16.37 -11.46
C ASP A 94 16.82 -16.85 -12.77
N GLU A 95 15.51 -16.61 -12.95
CA GLU A 95 14.79 -16.95 -14.17
C GLU A 95 15.35 -16.24 -15.39
N GLN A 96 15.65 -14.94 -15.27
CA GLN A 96 16.26 -14.16 -16.34
C GLN A 96 17.66 -14.69 -16.69
N ASN A 97 18.48 -15.02 -15.70
CA ASN A 97 19.82 -15.56 -15.91
C ASN A 97 19.81 -16.94 -16.58
N LEU A 98 18.77 -17.75 -16.34
CA LEU A 98 18.60 -19.05 -17.00
C LEU A 98 18.15 -18.93 -18.46
N ARG A 99 17.55 -17.80 -18.85
CA ARG A 99 17.12 -17.54 -20.24
C ARG A 99 18.23 -17.01 -21.14
N GLN A 100 19.28 -16.44 -20.55
CA GLN A 100 20.46 -15.92 -21.26
C GLN A 100 21.48 -17.03 -21.51
#